data_AF-A0A1A0KYR7-F1
#
_entry.id   AF-A0A1A0KYR7-F1
#
_cell.length_a   1.000
_cell.length_b   1.000
_cell.length_c   1.000
_cell.angle_alpha   90.00
_cell.angle_beta   90.00
_cell.angle_gamma   90.00
#
_symmetry.space_group_name_H-M   'P 1'
#
loop_
_entity.id
_entity.type
_entity.pdbx_description
1 polymer ?
#
loop_
_entity_poly.entity_id
_entity_poly.type
_entity_poly.pdbx_seq_one_letter_code
_entity_poly.pdbx_strand_id
1 'polypeptide(L)'
;MRDRIPHEIVASILAGLTAFIGGTALNLPPWAIFIGWAGTFLLGGPSWANAKRLWLTMPVGSTFALVIVLIDTHIGTIAGEGRFAQNLVLAVIIFVVNSALMFSGRIAALALIPGMFLGFASYFATFFGGFGFDAGNPWAAWVSVVAMNFLGPVFAYLSVRLAFPRAASTHDAASATSDISVAASDHEANPDAESTSRNAPSAEIRAHAE
;
A
#
# COMPACT_ATOMS: atom_id res chain seq x y z
N MET A 1 7.85 -19.91 -2.56
CA MET A 1 7.83 -20.17 -1.10
C MET A 1 6.43 -20.65 -0.75
N ARG A 2 6.28 -21.69 0.06
CA ARG A 2 4.95 -22.19 0.45
C ARG A 2 4.74 -21.83 1.92
N ASP A 3 3.77 -20.98 2.20
CA ASP A 3 3.48 -20.57 3.58
C ASP A 3 2.78 -21.71 4.32
N ARG A 4 3.07 -21.87 5.62
CA ARG A 4 2.43 -22.90 6.45
C ARG A 4 1.03 -22.47 6.88
N ILE A 5 0.84 -21.17 7.09
CA ILE A 5 -0.46 -20.53 7.32
C ILE A 5 -0.67 -19.53 6.18
N PRO A 6 -1.82 -19.56 5.48
CA PRO A 6 -2.14 -18.57 4.45
C PRO A 6 -1.94 -17.14 4.95
N HIS A 7 -1.25 -16.32 4.16
CA HIS A 7 -0.90 -14.94 4.52
C HIS A 7 -2.15 -14.11 4.84
N GLU A 8 -3.26 -14.42 4.19
CA GLU A 8 -4.56 -13.78 4.35
C GLU A 8 -5.09 -13.92 5.78
N ILE A 9 -4.91 -15.09 6.41
CA ILE A 9 -5.36 -15.34 7.79
C ILE A 9 -4.49 -14.54 8.75
N VAL A 10 -3.18 -14.61 8.60
CA VAL A 10 -2.23 -13.90 9.46
C VAL A 10 -2.45 -12.39 9.35
N ALA A 11 -2.57 -11.87 8.14
CA ALA A 11 -2.79 -10.46 7.89
C ALA A 11 -4.14 -9.99 8.47
N SER A 12 -5.19 -10.80 8.36
CA SER A 12 -6.50 -10.48 8.94
C SER A 12 -6.48 -10.45 10.46
N ILE A 13 -5.77 -11.39 11.11
CA ILE A 13 -5.60 -11.39 12.57
C ILE A 13 -4.85 -10.14 13.02
N LEU A 14 -3.72 -9.82 12.38
CA LEU A 14 -2.94 -8.62 12.68
C LEU A 14 -3.76 -7.34 12.45
N ALA A 15 -4.54 -7.28 11.37
CA ALA A 15 -5.46 -6.18 11.11
C ALA A 15 -6.49 -6.03 12.25
N GLY A 16 -7.09 -7.12 12.70
CA GLY A 16 -8.01 -7.13 13.83
C GLY A 16 -7.37 -6.63 15.13
N LEU A 17 -6.10 -6.97 15.38
CA LEU A 17 -5.36 -6.48 16.56
C LEU A 17 -5.17 -4.96 16.54
N THR A 18 -5.11 -4.32 15.37
CA THR A 18 -5.03 -2.85 15.30
C THR A 18 -6.27 -2.17 15.87
N ALA A 19 -7.43 -2.84 15.95
CA ALA A 19 -8.64 -2.28 16.57
C ALA A 19 -8.55 -2.18 18.11
N PHE A 20 -7.59 -2.87 18.75
CA PHE A 20 -7.30 -2.73 20.17
C PHE A 20 -6.18 -1.72 20.44
N ILE A 21 -5.43 -1.34 19.41
CA ILE A 21 -4.36 -0.33 19.47
C ILE A 21 -4.93 1.05 19.10
N GLY A 22 -5.69 1.12 18.01
CA GLY A 22 -6.39 2.31 17.55
C GLY A 22 -7.91 2.22 17.75
N GLY A 23 -8.64 3.28 17.40
CA GLY A 23 -10.10 3.30 17.54
C GLY A 23 -10.59 3.62 18.96
N THR A 24 -11.71 3.05 19.40
CA THR A 24 -12.42 3.46 20.62
C THR A 24 -11.67 3.21 21.93
N ALA A 25 -10.65 2.33 21.93
CA ALA A 25 -9.90 1.99 23.13
C ALA A 25 -8.86 3.07 23.52
N LEU A 26 -8.07 3.56 22.56
CA LEU A 26 -6.97 4.51 22.80
C LEU A 26 -7.03 5.79 21.94
N ASN A 27 -8.05 5.91 21.08
CA ASN A 27 -8.21 6.98 20.09
C ASN A 27 -7.00 7.21 19.17
N LEU A 28 -6.10 6.21 19.04
CA LEU A 28 -4.96 6.27 18.13
C LEU A 28 -5.40 5.94 16.70
N PRO A 29 -4.68 6.42 15.66
CA PRO A 29 -5.05 6.22 14.26
C PRO A 29 -4.62 4.84 13.71
N PRO A 30 -5.48 3.80 13.65
CA PRO A 30 -5.06 2.47 13.20
C PRO A 30 -4.67 2.43 11.72
N TRP A 31 -5.25 3.30 10.88
CA TRP A 31 -4.90 3.38 9.45
C TRP A 31 -3.44 3.79 9.22
N ALA A 32 -2.81 4.52 10.15
CA ALA A 32 -1.40 4.87 10.05
C ALA A 32 -0.51 3.61 10.08
N ILE A 33 -0.91 2.59 10.84
CA ILE A 33 -0.28 1.25 10.81
C ILE A 33 -0.43 0.64 9.42
N PHE A 34 -1.66 0.62 8.87
CA PHE A 34 -1.93 0.08 7.54
C PHE A 34 -1.16 0.79 6.43
N ILE A 35 -1.04 2.12 6.50
CA ILE A 35 -0.29 2.92 5.53
C ILE A 35 1.20 2.58 5.60
N GLY A 36 1.80 2.53 6.80
CA GLY A 36 3.20 2.13 6.96
C GLY A 36 3.46 0.66 6.55
N TRP A 37 2.50 -0.22 6.82
CA TRP A 37 2.54 -1.63 6.42
C TRP A 37 2.49 -1.76 4.89
N ALA A 38 1.51 -1.14 4.23
CA ALA A 38 1.41 -1.12 2.78
C ALA A 38 2.65 -0.49 2.13
N GLY A 39 3.16 0.62 2.69
CA GLY A 39 4.40 1.26 2.28
C GLY A 39 5.60 0.31 2.32
N THR A 40 5.65 -0.59 3.31
CA THR A 40 6.72 -1.59 3.42
C THR A 40 6.68 -2.59 2.27
N PHE A 41 5.50 -3.05 1.88
CA PHE A 41 5.35 -3.94 0.73
C PHE A 41 5.60 -3.24 -0.61
N LEU A 42 5.24 -1.96 -0.74
CA LEU A 42 5.58 -1.15 -1.92
C LEU A 42 7.10 -1.00 -2.12
N LEU A 43 7.90 -1.13 -1.05
CA LEU A 43 9.37 -1.14 -1.12
C LEU A 43 9.97 -2.53 -1.40
N GLY A 44 9.16 -3.52 -1.79
CA GLY A 44 9.61 -4.89 -2.04
C GLY A 44 9.54 -5.80 -0.81
N GLY A 45 8.84 -5.39 0.25
CA GLY A 45 8.54 -6.23 1.41
C GLY A 45 9.35 -5.92 2.67
N PRO A 46 9.10 -6.67 3.76
CA PRO A 46 9.70 -6.42 5.06
C PRO A 46 11.20 -6.66 5.07
N SER A 47 11.97 -5.59 5.28
CA SER A 47 13.40 -5.65 5.54
C SER A 47 13.79 -4.51 6.47
N TRP A 48 14.90 -4.68 7.20
CA TRP A 48 15.42 -3.62 8.08
C TRP A 48 15.76 -2.34 7.31
N ALA A 49 16.29 -2.49 6.08
CA ALA A 49 16.59 -1.37 5.20
C ALA A 49 15.33 -0.59 4.81
N ASN A 50 14.25 -1.29 4.44
CA ASN A 50 12.98 -0.65 4.07
C ASN A 50 12.30 0.00 5.28
N ALA A 51 12.30 -0.68 6.43
CA ALA A 51 11.74 -0.14 7.68
C ALA A 51 12.44 1.16 8.09
N LYS A 52 13.78 1.19 8.09
CA LYS A 52 14.56 2.40 8.39
C LYS A 52 14.22 3.57 7.47
N ARG A 53 14.07 3.32 6.17
CA ARG A 53 13.70 4.36 5.22
C ARG A 53 12.33 4.95 5.55
N LEU A 54 11.34 4.10 5.81
CA LEU A 54 9.99 4.56 6.17
C LEU A 54 9.97 5.30 7.52
N TRP A 55 10.64 4.75 8.54
CA TRP A 55 10.75 5.40 9.85
C TRP A 55 11.47 6.74 9.82
N LEU A 56 12.34 6.96 8.84
CA LEU A 56 12.98 8.24 8.65
C LEU A 56 12.10 9.21 7.86
N THR A 57 11.49 8.77 6.75
CA THR A 57 10.76 9.67 5.86
C THR A 57 9.32 9.97 6.30
N MET A 58 8.60 9.02 6.89
CA MET A 58 7.21 9.23 7.28
C MET A 58 7.07 10.33 8.36
N PRO A 59 7.89 10.36 9.43
CA PRO A 59 7.80 11.44 10.41
C PRO A 59 8.12 12.81 9.82
N VAL A 60 9.04 12.89 8.86
CA VAL A 60 9.33 14.14 8.14
C VAL A 60 8.10 14.60 7.38
N GLY A 61 7.45 13.71 6.63
CA GLY A 61 6.19 13.98 5.96
C GLY A 61 5.08 14.48 6.89
N SER A 62 4.86 13.78 8.02
CA SER A 62 3.90 14.19 9.04
C SER A 62 4.24 15.55 9.65
N THR A 63 5.53 15.89 9.77
CA THR A 63 5.98 17.20 10.27
C THR A 63 5.64 18.33 9.30
N PHE A 64 5.84 18.13 7.99
CA PHE A 64 5.41 19.13 6.99
C PHE A 64 3.89 19.35 7.00
N ALA A 65 3.11 18.27 7.19
CA ALA A 65 1.65 18.39 7.32
C ALA A 65 1.23 19.12 8.61
N LEU A 66 1.92 18.87 9.73
CA LEU A 66 1.76 19.63 10.97
C LEU A 66 2.04 21.12 10.75
N VAL A 67 3.13 21.46 10.08
CA VAL A 67 3.47 22.86 9.76
C VAL A 67 2.38 23.53 8.94
N ILE A 68 1.78 22.84 7.96
CA ILE A 68 0.64 23.37 7.19
C ILE A 68 -0.53 23.69 8.13
N VAL A 69 -0.91 22.75 9.01
CA VAL A 69 -2.02 22.97 9.96
C VAL A 69 -1.74 24.14 10.90
N LEU A 70 -0.51 24.25 11.43
CA LEU A 70 -0.14 25.35 12.31
C LEU A 70 -0.22 26.71 11.60
N ILE A 71 0.29 26.79 10.37
CA ILE A 71 0.21 28.03 9.57
C ILE A 71 -1.24 28.36 9.25
N ASP A 72 -2.02 27.39 8.76
CA ASP A 72 -3.43 27.59 8.40
C ASP A 72 -4.29 28.02 9.59
N THR A 73 -4.03 27.47 10.78
CA THR A 73 -4.71 27.87 12.02
C THR A 73 -4.43 29.34 12.38
N HIS A 74 -3.26 29.86 12.03
CA HIS A 74 -2.87 31.25 12.36
C HIS A 74 -3.24 32.27 11.30
N ILE A 75 -3.18 31.91 10.01
CA ILE A 75 -3.34 32.88 8.91
C ILE A 75 -4.38 32.48 7.86
N GLY A 76 -5.09 31.37 8.03
CA GLY A 76 -6.05 30.82 7.06
C GLY A 76 -7.17 31.80 6.66
N THR A 77 -7.49 32.75 7.53
CA THR A 77 -8.55 33.76 7.31
C THR A 77 -8.02 35.13 6.88
N ILE A 78 -6.72 35.28 6.59
CA ILE A 78 -6.11 36.59 6.26
C ILE A 78 -6.71 37.23 5.00
N ALA A 79 -7.21 36.43 4.07
CA ALA A 79 -7.88 36.88 2.84
C ALA A 79 -9.42 36.97 2.98
N GLY A 80 -9.96 36.75 4.18
CA GLY A 80 -11.38 36.74 4.50
C GLY A 80 -11.90 35.39 5.00
N GLU A 81 -13.12 35.38 5.54
CA GLU A 81 -13.76 34.19 6.14
C GLU A 81 -14.53 33.32 5.13
N GLY A 82 -14.63 33.75 3.88
CA GLY A 82 -15.30 32.98 2.84
C GLY A 82 -14.53 31.70 2.49
N ARG A 83 -15.25 30.60 2.23
CA ARG A 83 -14.65 29.30 1.87
C ARG A 83 -13.65 29.39 0.71
N PHE A 84 -13.94 30.21 -0.30
CA PHE A 84 -13.02 30.40 -1.42
C PHE A 84 -11.71 31.06 -0.99
N ALA A 85 -11.78 32.10 -0.15
CA ALA A 85 -10.60 32.81 0.35
C ALA A 85 -9.74 31.90 1.25
N GLN A 86 -10.37 31.15 2.16
CA GLN A 86 -9.68 30.17 3.01
C GLN A 86 -9.01 29.07 2.16
N ASN A 87 -9.72 28.52 1.17
CA ASN A 87 -9.14 27.52 0.27
C ASN A 87 -7.97 28.08 -0.56
N LEU A 88 -8.04 29.35 -0.97
CA LEU A 88 -6.93 30.00 -1.69
C LEU A 88 -5.70 30.15 -0.79
N VAL A 89 -5.89 30.61 0.46
CA VAL A 89 -4.80 30.73 1.44
C VAL A 89 -4.20 29.36 1.73
N LEU A 90 -5.03 28.35 2.03
CA LEU A 90 -4.58 26.98 2.27
C LEU A 90 -3.84 26.40 1.06
N ALA A 91 -4.31 26.64 -0.16
CA ALA A 91 -3.63 26.19 -1.38
C ALA A 91 -2.24 26.80 -1.52
N VAL A 92 -2.07 28.08 -1.19
CA VAL A 92 -0.75 28.75 -1.19
C VAL A 92 0.16 28.16 -0.10
N ILE A 93 -0.35 27.94 1.10
CA ILE A 93 0.40 27.32 2.21
C ILE A 93 0.88 25.92 1.77
N ILE A 94 -0.04 25.08 1.28
CA ILE A 94 0.29 23.73 0.79
C ILE A 94 1.32 23.82 -0.33
N PHE A 95 1.17 24.71 -1.30
CA PHE A 95 2.11 24.85 -2.41
C PHE A 95 3.53 25.13 -1.92
N VAL A 96 3.69 26.09 -1.00
CA VAL A 96 5.01 26.47 -0.46
C VAL A 96 5.59 25.34 0.39
N VAL A 97 4.82 24.82 1.35
CA VAL A 97 5.31 23.81 2.30
C VAL A 97 5.56 22.46 1.61
N ASN A 98 4.70 22.06 0.67
CA ASN A 98 4.93 20.86 -0.14
C ASN A 98 6.13 21.01 -1.08
N SER A 99 6.39 22.21 -1.63
CA SER A 99 7.61 22.46 -2.40
C SER A 99 8.87 22.28 -1.54
N ALA A 100 8.83 22.72 -0.28
CA ALA A 100 9.92 22.49 0.68
C ALA A 100 10.07 21.00 1.04
N LEU A 101 8.96 20.26 1.21
CA LEU A 101 8.96 18.81 1.38
C LEU A 101 9.65 18.13 0.19
N MET A 102 9.26 18.46 -1.05
CA MET A 102 9.87 17.91 -2.26
C MET A 102 11.36 18.23 -2.34
N PHE A 103 11.75 19.45 -1.96
CA PHE A 103 13.16 19.85 -1.92
C PHE A 103 13.97 19.05 -0.91
N SER A 104 13.39 18.70 0.24
CA SER A 104 14.06 17.87 1.26
C SER A 104 14.42 16.47 0.75
N GLY A 105 13.70 15.97 -0.27
CA GLY A 105 14.02 14.71 -0.96
C GLY A 105 15.38 14.70 -1.68
N ARG A 106 16.04 15.85 -1.82
CA ARG A 106 17.43 15.94 -2.31
C ARG A 106 18.46 15.48 -1.29
N ILE A 107 18.08 15.40 -0.01
CA ILE A 107 18.93 14.86 1.06
C ILE A 107 18.87 13.33 0.95
N ALA A 108 20.02 12.67 0.81
CA ALA A 108 20.09 11.22 0.55
C ALA A 108 19.29 10.38 1.56
N ALA A 109 19.28 10.79 2.82
CA ALA A 109 18.53 10.11 3.88
C ALA A 109 17.00 10.24 3.70
N LEU A 110 16.52 11.31 3.06
CA LEU A 110 15.11 11.62 2.83
C LEU A 110 14.65 11.37 1.38
N ALA A 111 15.48 10.73 0.57
CA ALA A 111 15.22 10.52 -0.86
C ALA A 111 13.99 9.65 -1.16
N LEU A 112 13.43 8.96 -0.16
CA LEU A 112 12.15 8.25 -0.29
C LEU A 112 10.97 9.23 -0.19
N ILE A 113 10.78 10.03 -1.23
CA ILE A 113 9.67 11.00 -1.35
C ILE A 113 8.29 10.36 -1.11
N PRO A 114 7.95 9.19 -1.69
CA PRO A 114 6.69 8.53 -1.39
C PRO A 114 6.47 8.28 0.10
N GLY A 115 7.52 7.92 0.85
CA GLY A 115 7.46 7.72 2.30
C GLY A 115 7.10 9.01 3.04
N MET A 116 7.59 10.16 2.60
CA MET A 116 7.16 11.46 3.13
C MET A 116 5.68 11.70 2.84
N PHE A 117 5.19 11.44 1.63
CA PHE A 117 3.75 11.58 1.33
C PHE A 117 2.85 10.65 2.14
N LEU A 118 3.29 9.42 2.40
CA LEU A 118 2.54 8.49 3.26
C LEU A 118 2.38 9.05 4.68
N GLY A 119 3.46 9.58 5.25
CA GLY A 119 3.40 10.25 6.57
C GLY A 119 2.57 11.53 6.56
N PHE A 120 2.69 12.33 5.50
CA PHE A 120 1.94 13.57 5.29
C PHE A 120 0.42 13.30 5.25
N ALA A 121 -0.01 12.34 4.43
CA ALA A 121 -1.42 11.97 4.31
C ALA A 121 -1.95 11.37 5.63
N SER A 122 -1.15 10.54 6.29
CA SER A 122 -1.53 9.94 7.58
C SER A 122 -1.80 11.00 8.64
N TYR A 123 -1.02 12.08 8.67
CA TYR A 123 -1.21 13.16 9.64
C TYR A 123 -2.54 13.87 9.42
N PHE A 124 -2.87 14.26 8.17
CA PHE A 124 -4.14 14.93 7.89
C PHE A 124 -5.35 14.06 8.23
N ALA A 125 -5.28 12.77 7.91
CA ALA A 125 -6.32 11.82 8.31
C ALA A 125 -6.46 11.73 9.85
N THR A 126 -5.35 11.86 10.58
CA THR A 126 -5.34 11.84 12.07
C THR A 126 -5.94 13.10 12.65
N PHE A 127 -5.44 14.24 12.23
CA PHE A 127 -5.88 15.52 12.76
C PHE A 127 -7.34 15.82 12.41
N PHE A 128 -7.70 15.76 11.13
CA PHE A 128 -9.08 16.06 10.70
C PHE A 128 -10.07 14.94 11.00
N GLY A 129 -9.60 13.70 11.21
CA GLY A 129 -10.43 12.59 11.65
C GLY A 129 -10.78 12.64 13.15
N GLY A 130 -10.19 13.55 13.93
CA GLY A 130 -10.41 13.63 15.38
C GLY A 130 -9.67 12.57 16.20
N PHE A 131 -8.60 11.99 15.64
CA PHE A 131 -7.79 10.98 16.32
C PHE A 131 -6.53 11.59 16.94
N GLY A 132 -5.96 10.86 17.90
CA GLY A 132 -4.89 11.31 18.77
C GLY A 132 -5.28 11.13 20.22
N PHE A 133 -4.29 11.06 21.11
CA PHE A 133 -4.55 10.96 22.56
C PHE A 133 -5.22 12.22 23.13
N ASP A 134 -5.18 13.34 22.40
CA ASP A 134 -5.89 14.60 22.69
C ASP A 134 -6.46 15.12 21.36
N ALA A 135 -7.75 14.88 21.13
CA ALA A 135 -8.38 15.13 19.84
C ALA A 135 -8.46 16.62 19.52
N GLY A 136 -8.13 17.01 18.29
CA GLY A 136 -8.07 18.41 17.86
C GLY A 136 -6.78 19.14 18.23
N ASN A 137 -5.87 18.51 18.99
CA ASN A 137 -4.53 19.04 19.24
C ASN A 137 -3.56 18.62 18.12
N PRO A 138 -2.98 19.56 17.35
CA PRO A 138 -2.07 19.25 16.24
C PRO A 138 -0.85 18.41 16.66
N TRP A 139 -0.32 18.68 17.85
CA TRP A 139 0.86 17.97 18.38
C TRP A 139 0.51 16.56 18.83
N ALA A 140 -0.66 16.37 19.44
CA ALA A 140 -1.12 15.05 19.82
C ALA A 140 -1.36 14.18 18.59
N ALA A 141 -1.99 14.73 17.55
CA ALA A 141 -2.15 14.06 16.26
C ALA A 141 -0.79 13.67 15.64
N TRP A 142 0.21 14.56 15.72
CA TRP A 142 1.56 14.30 15.20
C TRP A 142 2.25 13.15 15.95
N VAL A 143 2.27 13.17 17.28
CA VAL A 143 2.88 12.11 18.09
C VAL A 143 2.17 10.77 17.83
N SER A 144 0.84 10.77 17.85
CA SER A 144 0.04 9.57 17.61
C SER A 144 0.28 8.98 16.22
N VAL A 145 0.27 9.81 15.16
CA VAL A 145 0.48 9.30 13.80
C VAL A 145 1.90 8.82 13.59
N VAL A 146 2.91 9.49 14.14
CA VAL A 146 4.31 9.05 14.04
C VAL A 146 4.50 7.70 14.72
N ALA A 147 3.95 7.53 15.92
CA ALA A 147 4.01 6.26 16.65
C ALA A 147 3.31 5.12 15.86
N MET A 148 2.12 5.38 15.32
CA MET A 148 1.38 4.35 14.57
C MET A 148 2.01 4.03 13.20
N ASN A 149 2.54 5.03 12.49
CA ASN A 149 3.33 4.83 11.27
C ASN A 149 4.56 3.95 11.55
N PHE A 150 5.18 4.12 12.72
CA PHE A 150 6.32 3.33 13.15
C PHE A 150 5.98 1.84 13.31
N LEU A 151 4.76 1.53 13.76
CA LEU A 151 4.28 0.15 13.88
C LEU A 151 4.01 -0.51 12.52
N GLY A 152 3.74 0.25 11.46
CA GLY A 152 3.44 -0.31 10.13
C GLY A 152 4.48 -1.32 9.61
N PRO A 153 5.78 -0.96 9.52
CA PRO A 153 6.83 -1.90 9.14
C PRO A 153 6.98 -3.10 10.10
N VAL A 154 6.65 -2.94 11.38
CA VAL A 154 6.65 -4.03 12.36
C VAL A 154 5.53 -5.03 12.04
N PHE A 155 4.32 -4.53 11.76
CA PHE A 155 3.19 -5.36 11.35
C PHE A 155 3.45 -6.08 10.01
N ALA A 156 4.11 -5.41 9.07
CA ALA A 156 4.56 -6.04 7.83
C ALA A 156 5.53 -7.19 8.05
N TYR A 157 6.50 -7.00 8.96
CA TYR A 157 7.43 -8.05 9.32
C TYR A 157 6.71 -9.24 9.99
N LEU A 158 5.82 -8.95 10.94
CA LEU A 158 5.06 -9.98 11.64
C LEU A 158 4.15 -10.76 10.68
N SER A 159 3.52 -10.12 9.70
CA SER A 159 2.62 -10.80 8.76
C SER A 159 3.33 -11.84 7.91
N VAL A 160 4.58 -11.58 7.52
CA VAL A 160 5.41 -12.57 6.81
C VAL A 160 5.96 -13.62 7.77
N ARG A 161 6.40 -13.21 8.97
CA ARG A 161 7.05 -14.14 9.91
C ARG A 161 6.08 -15.17 10.49
N LEU A 162 4.86 -14.75 10.81
CA LEU A 162 3.82 -15.60 11.39
C LEU A 162 3.14 -16.50 10.36
N ALA A 163 3.33 -16.27 9.05
CA ALA A 163 2.93 -17.20 7.99
C ALA A 163 3.80 -18.49 7.95
N PHE A 164 4.90 -18.51 8.72
CA PHE A 164 5.91 -19.58 8.75
C PHE A 164 6.32 -20.06 7.34
N PRO A 165 7.00 -19.23 6.54
CA PRO A 165 7.38 -19.58 5.18
C PRO A 165 8.28 -20.82 5.17
N ARG A 166 7.91 -21.84 4.39
CA ARG A 166 8.79 -23.00 4.13
C ARG A 166 9.61 -22.77 2.86
N ALA A 167 10.91 -23.04 2.95
CA ALA A 167 11.74 -23.25 1.77
C ALA A 167 11.15 -24.45 1.02
N ALA A 168 10.89 -24.30 -0.28
CA ALA A 168 10.44 -25.43 -1.09
C ALA A 168 11.55 -26.49 -1.05
N SER A 169 11.23 -27.68 -0.55
CA SER A 169 12.15 -28.81 -0.61
C SER A 169 12.41 -29.15 -2.07
N THR A 170 13.66 -29.39 -2.43
CA THR A 170 14.14 -29.78 -3.77
C THR A 170 13.40 -31.00 -4.35
N HIS A 171 12.70 -31.77 -3.50
CA HIS A 171 11.84 -32.88 -3.88
C HIS A 171 10.58 -32.48 -4.68
N ASP A 172 10.02 -31.28 -4.47
CA ASP A 172 8.82 -30.81 -5.19
C ASP A 172 9.16 -30.39 -6.64
N ALA A 173 10.41 -30.00 -6.92
CA ALA A 173 10.87 -29.69 -8.27
C ALA A 173 11.09 -30.96 -9.12
N ALA A 174 11.47 -32.07 -8.48
CA ALA A 174 11.64 -33.35 -9.15
C ALA A 174 10.29 -33.98 -9.53
N SER A 175 9.24 -33.85 -8.70
CA SER A 175 7.91 -34.40 -9.04
C SER A 175 7.22 -33.63 -10.17
N ALA A 176 7.39 -32.30 -10.23
CA ALA A 176 6.87 -31.50 -11.34
C ALA A 176 7.53 -31.85 -12.69
N THR A 177 8.77 -32.36 -12.67
CA THR A 177 9.48 -32.78 -13.88
C THR A 177 9.07 -34.20 -14.31
N SER A 178 8.76 -35.10 -13.36
CA SER A 178 8.24 -36.43 -13.69
C SER A 178 6.83 -36.39 -14.29
N ASP A 179 5.97 -35.48 -13.81
CA ASP A 179 4.58 -35.38 -14.30
C ASP A 179 4.51 -34.86 -15.76
N ILE A 180 5.47 -34.01 -16.16
CA ILE A 180 5.60 -33.55 -17.56
C ILE A 180 6.11 -34.68 -18.48
N SER A 181 6.99 -35.55 -17.97
CA SER A 181 7.54 -36.65 -18.77
C SER A 181 6.51 -37.76 -19.06
N VAL A 182 5.54 -37.97 -18.17
CA VAL A 182 4.45 -38.94 -18.34
C VAL A 182 3.37 -38.40 -19.30
N ALA A 183 3.08 -37.09 -19.26
CA ALA A 183 2.12 -36.49 -20.19
C ALA A 183 2.62 -36.44 -21.65
N ALA A 184 3.94 -36.48 -21.87
CA ALA A 184 4.53 -36.47 -23.21
C ALA A 184 4.55 -37.85 -23.89
N SER A 185 4.43 -38.96 -23.14
CA SER A 185 4.44 -40.31 -23.70
C SER A 185 3.09 -40.81 -24.21
N ASP A 186 1.99 -40.13 -23.86
CA ASP A 186 0.62 -40.58 -24.19
C ASP A 186 0.10 -40.03 -25.53
N HIS A 187 0.92 -39.35 -26.34
CA HIS A 187 0.49 -38.71 -27.59
C HIS A 187 1.05 -39.32 -28.89
N GLU A 188 1.71 -40.47 -28.84
CA GLU A 188 2.08 -41.24 -30.04
C GLU A 188 1.39 -42.62 -30.06
N ALA A 189 0.21 -42.70 -30.69
CA ALA A 189 -0.23 -43.78 -31.60
C ALA A 189 -1.76 -43.82 -31.74
N ASN A 190 -2.29 -43.39 -32.89
CA ASN A 190 -3.26 -44.18 -33.66
C ASN A 190 -3.46 -43.58 -35.07
N PRO A 191 -2.84 -44.12 -36.14
CA PRO A 191 -3.02 -43.65 -37.50
C PRO A 191 -3.96 -44.59 -38.27
N ASP A 192 -5.26 -44.64 -37.96
CA ASP A 192 -6.24 -45.36 -38.78
C ASP A 192 -7.65 -44.78 -38.57
N ALA A 193 -8.04 -43.80 -39.39
CA ALA A 193 -9.44 -43.46 -39.66
C ALA A 193 -9.55 -42.78 -41.04
N GLU A 194 -9.75 -43.62 -42.04
CA GLU A 194 -9.88 -43.29 -43.45
C GLU A 194 -11.30 -42.78 -43.82
N SER A 195 -11.33 -41.61 -44.47
CA SER A 195 -12.17 -41.18 -45.60
C SER A 195 -13.51 -41.87 -45.92
N THR A 196 -14.59 -41.07 -46.01
CA THR A 196 -15.58 -41.08 -47.13
C THR A 196 -16.23 -39.68 -47.22
N SER A 197 -15.91 -38.84 -48.21
CA SER A 197 -16.40 -38.75 -49.61
C SER A 197 -17.62 -37.83 -49.83
N ARG A 198 -17.31 -36.65 -50.41
CA ARG A 198 -17.98 -35.91 -51.51
C ARG A 198 -19.43 -35.42 -51.35
N ASN A 199 -19.61 -34.09 -51.37
CA ASN A 199 -20.08 -33.34 -52.55
C ASN A 199 -20.20 -31.83 -52.25
N ALA A 200 -19.59 -31.00 -53.09
CA ALA A 200 -19.94 -29.59 -53.32
C ALA A 200 -20.47 -29.49 -54.77
N PRO A 201 -20.87 -28.33 -55.34
CA PRO A 201 -21.09 -26.99 -54.78
C PRO A 201 -22.43 -26.35 -55.25
N SER A 202 -22.77 -25.12 -54.83
CA SER A 202 -23.43 -24.08 -55.66
C SER A 202 -23.54 -22.74 -54.93
N ALA A 203 -23.38 -21.66 -55.68
CA ALA A 203 -23.21 -20.27 -55.27
C ALA A 203 -24.53 -19.49 -55.14
N GLU A 204 -24.51 -18.35 -54.42
CA GLU A 204 -25.05 -17.02 -54.79
C GLU A 204 -25.14 -16.11 -53.54
N ILE A 205 -24.34 -15.03 -53.45
CA ILE A 205 -24.70 -13.63 -53.77
C ILE A 205 -25.88 -13.08 -52.90
N ARG A 206 -25.62 -12.16 -51.95
CA ARG A 206 -25.80 -10.68 -52.08
C ARG A 206 -25.73 -9.95 -50.73
N ALA A 207 -25.26 -8.71 -50.81
CA ALA A 207 -25.14 -7.69 -49.77
C ALA A 207 -26.49 -7.11 -49.30
N HIS A 208 -26.47 -6.48 -48.11
CA HIS A 208 -27.04 -5.16 -47.71
C HIS A 208 -27.00 -5.12 -46.17
N ALA A 209 -26.20 -4.30 -45.49
CA ALA A 209 -26.31 -2.84 -45.33
C ALA A 209 -27.70 -2.40 -44.87
N GLU A 210 -27.90 -2.33 -43.55
CA GLU A 210 -28.36 -1.17 -42.77
C GLU A 210 -28.17 -1.44 -41.27
#